data_AF-A0A940CDG4-F1
#
_entry.id   AF-A0A940CDG4-F1
#
_cell.length_a   1.000
_cell.length_b   1.000
_cell.length_c   1.000
_cell.angle_alpha   90.00
_cell.angle_beta   90.00
_cell.angle_gamma   90.00
#
_symmetry.space_group_name_H-M   'P 1'
#
loop_
_entity.id
_entity.type
_entity.pdbx_description
1 polymer ?
#
loop_
_entity_poly.entity_id
_entity_poly.type
_entity_poly.pdbx_seq_one_letter_code
_entity_poly.pdbx_strand_id
1 'polypeptide(L)'
;MSESEKKTKRACAGGKGREFRIGVYPGSFDPLTNGHLDIIRRASKLFDKLIVGVLVNDAKKNPLFTMEERAALIRKCVDGMPNVEVGAFDGLLVDFVKQNHAVAIVKGLRAVSDYEYELQMAALNRHIDADIDTIFLMADVQNSFLSSSVVKELAWHGGDIAGLVPKEIEQDIVDNIKRLRTQSGN
;
A
#
# COMPACT_ATOMS: atom_id res chain seq x y z
N MET A 1 -20.45 -45.27 40.42
CA MET A 1 -19.95 -44.16 39.60
C MET A 1 -20.12 -42.89 40.41
N SER A 2 -19.00 -42.36 40.92
CA SER A 2 -18.93 -41.27 41.89
C SER A 2 -19.12 -39.89 41.24
N GLU A 3 -19.52 -38.89 42.02
CA GLU A 3 -19.66 -37.48 41.62
C GLU A 3 -18.39 -36.86 40.97
N SER A 4 -17.24 -37.55 41.05
CA SER A 4 -16.00 -37.21 40.36
C SER A 4 -16.05 -37.34 38.84
N GLU A 5 -17.00 -38.08 38.26
CA GLU A 5 -17.09 -38.28 36.79
C GLU A 5 -17.95 -37.23 36.07
N LYS A 6 -18.68 -36.37 36.80
CA LYS A 6 -19.53 -35.32 36.22
C LYS A 6 -18.86 -33.95 36.12
N LYS A 7 -17.65 -33.75 36.66
CA LYS A 7 -16.97 -32.44 36.63
C LYS A 7 -15.98 -32.22 35.47
N THR A 8 -15.82 -33.20 34.57
CA THR A 8 -14.89 -33.09 33.42
C THR A 8 -15.61 -32.97 32.08
N LYS A 9 -16.83 -32.40 32.07
CA LYS A 9 -17.53 -31.96 30.86
C LYS A 9 -17.70 -30.45 30.88
N ARG A 10 -16.60 -29.72 30.70
CA ARG A 10 -16.57 -28.33 30.21
C ARG A 10 -15.12 -27.96 29.84
N ALA A 11 -14.53 -28.73 28.93
CA ALA A 11 -13.44 -28.22 28.10
C ALA A 11 -14.08 -27.85 26.77
N CYS A 12 -14.41 -26.57 26.61
CA CYS A 12 -14.87 -26.01 25.35
C CYS A 12 -13.84 -26.33 24.26
N ALA A 13 -14.34 -26.83 23.13
CA ALA A 13 -13.60 -27.03 21.91
C ALA A 13 -13.06 -25.69 21.35
N GLY A 14 -11.90 -25.76 20.70
CA GLY A 14 -11.57 -24.87 19.59
C GLY A 14 -10.65 -23.69 19.90
N GLY A 15 -9.35 -23.95 20.05
CA GLY A 15 -8.31 -22.94 19.91
C GLY A 15 -7.35 -23.32 18.78
N LYS A 16 -7.80 -23.32 17.52
CA LYS A 16 -6.85 -23.18 16.41
C LYS A 16 -6.28 -21.78 16.54
N GLY A 17 -4.98 -21.65 16.81
CA GLY A 17 -4.30 -20.34 16.79
C GLY A 17 -4.63 -19.61 15.50
N ARG A 18 -4.86 -18.29 15.55
CA ARG A 18 -5.19 -17.54 14.33
C ARG A 18 -4.04 -17.67 13.33
N GLU A 19 -4.40 -17.93 12.09
CA GLU A 19 -3.44 -18.02 10.98
C GLU A 19 -2.74 -16.67 10.79
N PHE A 20 -1.43 -16.71 10.47
CA PHE A 20 -0.62 -15.52 10.20
C PHE A 20 -1.02 -14.97 8.83
N ARG A 21 -1.54 -13.74 8.79
CA ARG A 21 -2.11 -13.15 7.59
C ARG A 21 -1.23 -12.03 7.04
N ILE A 22 -0.83 -12.16 5.79
CA ILE A 22 -0.04 -11.17 5.06
C ILE A 22 -0.94 -10.45 4.07
N GLY A 23 -0.94 -9.12 4.10
CA GLY A 23 -1.58 -8.28 3.09
C GLY A 23 -0.55 -7.62 2.18
N VAL A 24 -0.91 -7.38 0.92
CA VAL A 24 -0.11 -6.58 -0.02
C VAL A 24 -0.84 -5.30 -0.35
N TYR A 25 -0.20 -4.14 -0.18
CA TYR A 25 -0.69 -2.84 -0.65
C TYR A 25 0.14 -2.40 -1.87
N PRO A 26 -0.33 -2.66 -3.09
CA PRO A 26 0.42 -2.33 -4.29
C PRO A 26 0.13 -0.91 -4.79
N GLY A 27 1.15 -0.26 -5.34
CA GLY A 27 1.00 1.04 -5.97
C GLY A 27 2.26 1.51 -6.69
N SER A 28 2.10 2.52 -7.55
CA SER A 28 3.26 3.16 -8.17
C SER A 28 3.96 4.13 -7.22
N PHE A 29 3.28 4.69 -6.21
CA PHE A 29 3.88 5.55 -5.17
C PHE A 29 4.92 6.57 -5.69
N ASP A 30 4.54 7.37 -6.69
CA ASP A 30 5.48 8.27 -7.40
C ASP A 30 5.06 9.75 -7.29
N PRO A 31 5.24 10.41 -6.11
CA PRO A 31 5.77 9.85 -4.86
C PRO A 31 4.68 9.27 -3.94
N LEU A 32 5.09 8.66 -2.82
CA LEU A 32 4.19 8.35 -1.70
C LEU A 32 3.57 9.66 -1.17
N THR A 33 2.32 9.62 -0.73
CA THR A 33 1.58 10.79 -0.23
C THR A 33 1.01 10.48 1.15
N ASN A 34 0.52 11.50 1.87
CA ASN A 34 -0.13 11.27 3.18
C ASN A 34 -1.40 10.42 3.07
N GLY A 35 -2.10 10.48 1.93
CA GLY A 35 -3.21 9.56 1.64
C GLY A 35 -2.77 8.10 1.58
N HIS A 36 -1.65 7.80 0.90
CA HIS A 36 -1.10 6.44 0.87
C HIS A 36 -0.63 5.99 2.27
N LEU A 37 0.01 6.88 3.03
CA LEU A 37 0.51 6.57 4.37
C LEU A 37 -0.63 6.27 5.36
N ASP A 38 -1.79 6.94 5.22
CA ASP A 38 -3.00 6.58 5.98
C ASP A 38 -3.45 5.13 5.70
N ILE A 39 -3.52 4.76 4.42
CA ILE A 39 -3.91 3.40 4.02
C ILE A 39 -2.90 2.37 4.57
N ILE A 40 -1.60 2.65 4.49
CA ILE A 40 -0.55 1.78 5.08
C ILE A 40 -0.79 1.60 6.59
N ARG A 41 -0.99 2.70 7.33
CA ARG A 41 -1.21 2.67 8.79
C ARG A 41 -2.47 1.92 9.20
N ARG A 42 -3.52 1.98 8.38
CA ARG A 42 -4.80 1.31 8.67
C ARG A 42 -4.74 -0.15 8.28
N ALA A 43 -4.16 -0.46 7.12
CA ALA A 43 -3.98 -1.82 6.65
C ALA A 43 -3.04 -2.61 7.57
N SER A 44 -1.97 -2.00 8.09
CA SER A 44 -1.04 -2.68 9.01
C SER A 44 -1.70 -3.15 10.32
N LYS A 45 -2.88 -2.62 10.67
CA LYS A 45 -3.67 -3.08 11.83
C LYS A 45 -4.57 -4.28 11.53
N LEU A 46 -4.78 -4.58 10.25
CA LEU A 46 -5.66 -5.68 9.79
C LEU A 46 -4.88 -6.98 9.56
N PHE A 47 -3.58 -6.90 9.34
CA PHE A 47 -2.71 -8.01 9.00
C PHE A 47 -1.59 -8.18 10.02
N ASP A 48 -1.05 -9.38 10.10
CA ASP A 48 0.16 -9.66 10.87
C ASP A 48 1.39 -9.03 10.24
N LYS A 49 1.40 -8.96 8.91
CA LYS A 49 2.41 -8.28 8.11
C LYS A 49 1.75 -7.62 6.91
N LEU A 50 2.14 -6.39 6.61
CA LEU A 50 1.74 -5.66 5.42
C LEU A 50 2.96 -5.45 4.53
N ILE A 51 2.86 -5.81 3.26
CA ILE A 51 3.90 -5.55 2.27
C ILE A 51 3.42 -4.41 1.37
N VAL A 52 4.13 -3.29 1.38
CA VAL A 52 3.94 -2.21 0.40
C VAL A 52 4.68 -2.60 -0.88
N GLY A 53 3.92 -2.97 -1.91
CA GLY A 53 4.45 -3.46 -3.19
C GLY A 53 4.61 -2.33 -4.19
N VAL A 54 5.85 -1.89 -4.41
CA VAL A 54 6.18 -0.87 -5.41
C VAL A 54 6.23 -1.53 -6.78
N LEU A 55 5.35 -1.12 -7.68
CA LEU A 55 5.38 -1.56 -9.07
C LEU A 55 5.81 -0.44 -10.03
N VAL A 56 6.40 -0.83 -11.15
CA VAL A 56 6.47 0.04 -12.32
C VAL A 56 5.08 0.12 -12.95
N ASN A 57 4.68 1.32 -13.33
CA ASN A 57 3.49 1.50 -14.16
C ASN A 57 3.98 1.95 -15.53
N ASP A 58 4.07 1.02 -16.48
CA ASP A 58 4.58 1.26 -17.84
C ASP A 58 3.80 2.35 -18.59
N ALA A 59 2.54 2.59 -18.23
CA ALA A 59 1.74 3.65 -18.80
C ALA A 59 2.19 5.05 -18.34
N LYS A 60 2.94 5.17 -17.23
CA LYS A 60 3.47 6.44 -16.74
C LYS A 60 4.83 6.74 -17.39
N LYS A 61 4.79 7.62 -18.39
CA LYS A 61 6.02 8.21 -18.97
C LYS A 61 6.69 9.11 -17.92
N ASN A 62 8.01 8.95 -17.76
CA ASN A 62 8.87 9.76 -16.90
C ASN A 62 8.48 9.74 -15.41
N PRO A 63 8.76 8.63 -14.68
CA PRO A 63 8.57 8.61 -13.24
C PRO A 63 9.47 9.65 -12.57
N LEU A 64 8.99 10.25 -11.47
CA LEU A 64 9.79 11.20 -10.71
C LEU A 64 11.00 10.48 -10.10
N PHE A 65 10.76 9.28 -9.59
CA PHE A 65 11.78 8.43 -8.98
C PHE A 65 11.83 7.04 -9.62
N THR A 66 13.01 6.43 -9.66
CA THR A 66 13.15 5.02 -10.04
C THR A 66 12.37 4.12 -9.06
N MET A 67 12.15 2.85 -9.42
CA MET A 67 11.44 1.92 -8.54
C MET A 67 12.17 1.73 -7.19
N GLU A 68 13.50 1.65 -7.26
CA GLU A 68 14.38 1.48 -6.12
C GLU A 68 14.37 2.72 -5.23
N GLU A 69 14.41 3.91 -5.82
CA GLU A 69 14.29 5.18 -5.11
C GLU A 69 12.93 5.28 -4.42
N ARG A 70 11.83 4.95 -5.10
CA ARG A 70 10.49 4.93 -4.50
C ARG A 70 10.42 3.98 -3.31
N ALA A 71 10.95 2.77 -3.45
CA ALA A 71 11.01 1.80 -2.36
C ALA A 71 11.83 2.34 -1.17
N ALA A 72 12.98 2.98 -1.44
CA ALA A 72 13.80 3.59 -0.39
C ALA A 72 13.06 4.73 0.33
N LEU A 73 12.38 5.61 -0.39
CA LEU A 73 11.57 6.70 0.18
C LEU A 73 10.43 6.15 1.06
N ILE A 74 9.74 5.10 0.61
CA ILE A 74 8.68 4.47 1.40
C ILE A 74 9.26 3.86 2.68
N ARG A 75 10.43 3.20 2.61
CA ARG A 75 11.11 2.66 3.82
C ARG A 75 11.36 3.74 4.87
N LYS A 76 11.82 4.95 4.46
CA LYS A 76 11.96 6.09 5.37
C LYS A 76 10.63 6.44 6.08
N CYS A 77 9.51 6.40 5.34
CA CYS A 77 8.19 6.77 5.85
C CYS A 77 7.57 5.74 6.80
N VAL A 78 8.01 4.47 6.73
CA VAL A 78 7.42 3.35 7.49
C VAL A 78 8.36 2.77 8.55
N ASP A 79 9.52 3.38 8.79
CA ASP A 79 10.56 2.89 9.71
C ASP A 79 10.03 2.57 11.13
N GLY A 80 9.03 3.33 11.61
CA GLY A 80 8.37 3.09 12.89
C GLY A 80 7.27 2.03 12.90
N MET A 81 7.05 1.29 11.80
CA MET A 81 5.97 0.31 11.65
C MET A 81 6.55 -1.12 11.57
N PRO A 82 6.69 -1.84 12.69
CA PRO A 82 7.48 -3.08 12.76
C PRO A 82 6.91 -4.25 11.93
N ASN A 83 5.66 -4.16 11.51
CA ASN A 83 5.00 -5.17 10.70
C ASN A 83 4.78 -4.73 9.24
N VAL A 84 5.43 -3.65 8.80
CA VAL A 84 5.36 -3.17 7.43
C VAL A 84 6.69 -3.43 6.73
N GLU A 85 6.64 -4.11 5.59
CA GLU A 85 7.79 -4.31 4.72
C GLU A 85 7.56 -3.63 3.37
N VAL A 86 8.64 -3.32 2.67
CA VAL A 86 8.60 -2.66 1.35
C VAL A 86 9.29 -3.55 0.33
N GLY A 87 8.49 -4.09 -0.59
CA GLY A 87 8.92 -4.87 -1.73
C GLY A 87 8.83 -4.07 -3.03
N ALA A 88 9.62 -4.43 -4.00
CA ALA A 88 9.51 -3.92 -5.36
C ALA A 88 9.34 -5.12 -6.30
N PHE A 89 8.51 -4.98 -7.34
CA PHE A 89 8.29 -6.05 -8.29
C PHE A 89 7.96 -5.51 -9.68
N ASP A 90 8.25 -6.35 -10.65
CA ASP A 90 7.84 -6.23 -12.04
C ASP A 90 7.03 -7.48 -12.43
N GLY A 91 6.10 -7.34 -13.37
CA GLY A 91 5.17 -8.39 -13.77
C GLY A 91 3.82 -8.38 -13.03
N LEU A 92 3.18 -9.55 -12.93
CA LEU A 92 1.80 -9.66 -12.46
C LEU A 92 1.70 -9.51 -10.93
N LEU A 93 0.76 -8.66 -10.49
CA LEU A 93 0.47 -8.47 -9.07
C LEU A 93 0.09 -9.78 -8.36
N VAL A 94 -0.69 -10.64 -9.02
CA VAL A 94 -1.11 -11.94 -8.46
C VAL A 94 0.10 -12.84 -8.17
N ASP A 95 1.11 -12.83 -9.03
CA ASP A 95 2.33 -13.60 -8.81
C ASP A 95 3.13 -13.05 -7.63
N PHE A 96 3.23 -11.73 -7.51
CA PHE A 96 3.87 -11.08 -6.36
C PHE A 96 3.14 -11.41 -5.04
N VAL A 97 1.80 -11.42 -5.04
CA VAL A 97 1.00 -11.81 -3.86
C VAL A 97 1.28 -13.26 -3.47
N LYS A 98 1.28 -14.19 -4.44
CA LYS A 98 1.59 -15.61 -4.22
C LYS A 98 2.99 -15.83 -3.68
N GLN A 99 4.00 -15.21 -4.28
CA GLN A 99 5.40 -15.33 -3.86
C GLN A 99 5.62 -14.87 -2.41
N ASN A 100 4.81 -13.95 -1.93
CA ASN A 100 4.86 -13.45 -0.56
C ASN A 100 3.88 -14.17 0.39
N HIS A 101 3.19 -15.22 -0.07
CA HIS A 101 2.17 -15.95 0.70
C HIS A 101 1.10 -15.01 1.27
N ALA A 102 0.76 -13.95 0.52
CA ALA A 102 -0.23 -12.98 0.93
C ALA A 102 -1.65 -13.47 0.59
N VAL A 103 -2.57 -13.20 1.50
CA VAL A 103 -3.96 -13.65 1.43
C VAL A 103 -4.91 -12.58 0.90
N ALA A 104 -4.43 -11.33 0.81
CA ALA A 104 -5.24 -10.23 0.34
C ALA A 104 -4.42 -9.10 -0.31
N ILE A 105 -5.05 -8.46 -1.30
CA ILE A 105 -4.62 -7.20 -1.86
C ILE A 105 -5.39 -6.07 -1.16
N VAL A 106 -4.71 -5.04 -0.69
CA VAL A 106 -5.32 -3.83 -0.12
C VAL A 106 -5.35 -2.74 -1.19
N LYS A 107 -6.46 -1.99 -1.28
CA LYS A 107 -6.59 -0.86 -2.20
C LYS A 107 -7.25 0.32 -1.51
N GLY A 108 -6.70 1.52 -1.74
CA GLY A 108 -7.28 2.76 -1.25
C GLY A 108 -8.26 3.33 -2.28
N LEU A 109 -9.46 3.74 -1.85
CA LEU A 109 -10.45 4.39 -2.72
C LEU A 109 -10.67 5.83 -2.26
N ARG A 110 -10.50 6.79 -3.16
CA ARG A 110 -10.70 8.22 -2.82
C ARG A 110 -12.07 8.73 -3.24
N ALA A 111 -12.54 8.28 -4.41
CA ALA A 111 -13.81 8.67 -4.98
C ALA A 111 -14.45 7.47 -5.69
N VAL A 112 -15.74 7.62 -6.04
CA VAL A 112 -16.50 6.62 -6.79
C VAL A 112 -15.83 6.27 -8.13
N SER A 113 -15.16 7.23 -8.77
CA SER A 113 -14.43 6.99 -10.02
C SER A 113 -13.25 6.01 -9.89
N ASP A 114 -12.58 5.96 -8.73
CA ASP A 114 -11.53 4.96 -8.49
C ASP A 114 -12.15 3.55 -8.37
N TYR A 115 -13.37 3.45 -7.84
CA TYR A 115 -14.01 2.19 -7.50
C TYR A 115 -14.30 1.31 -8.71
N GLU A 116 -14.80 1.87 -9.82
CA GLU A 116 -15.17 1.05 -11.00
C GLU A 116 -13.96 0.32 -11.59
N TYR A 117 -12.86 1.04 -11.79
CA TYR A 117 -11.60 0.46 -12.27
C TYR A 117 -11.08 -0.60 -11.28
N GLU A 118 -11.06 -0.26 -10.00
CA GLU A 118 -10.51 -1.16 -8.98
C GLU A 118 -11.36 -2.40 -8.73
N LEU A 119 -12.69 -2.30 -8.91
CA LEU A 119 -13.60 -3.44 -8.86
C LEU A 119 -13.35 -4.40 -10.03
N GLN A 120 -13.11 -3.87 -11.23
CA GLN A 120 -12.74 -4.68 -12.39
C GLN A 120 -11.41 -5.42 -12.14
N MET A 121 -10.41 -4.73 -11.60
CA MET A 121 -9.11 -5.35 -11.28
C MET A 121 -9.24 -6.40 -10.17
N ALA A 122 -10.05 -6.16 -9.15
CA ALA A 122 -10.31 -7.16 -8.11
C ALA A 122 -10.97 -8.43 -8.67
N ALA A 123 -11.97 -8.28 -9.54
CA ALA A 123 -12.61 -9.41 -10.21
C ALA A 123 -11.63 -10.20 -11.10
N LEU A 124 -10.76 -9.50 -11.84
CA LEU A 124 -9.73 -10.11 -12.66
C LEU A 124 -8.71 -10.88 -11.83
N ASN A 125 -8.20 -10.29 -10.74
CA ASN A 125 -7.24 -10.95 -9.86
C ASN A 125 -7.83 -12.22 -9.25
N ARG A 126 -9.10 -12.18 -8.80
CA ARG A 126 -9.82 -13.34 -8.27
C ARG A 126 -10.07 -14.42 -9.32
N HIS A 127 -10.25 -14.03 -10.59
CA HIS A 127 -10.38 -14.99 -11.68
C HIS A 127 -9.06 -15.72 -11.95
N ILE A 128 -7.92 -15.02 -11.84
CA ILE A 128 -6.58 -15.61 -12.00
C ILE A 128 -6.22 -16.49 -10.79
N ASP A 129 -6.61 -16.07 -9.59
CA ASP A 129 -6.43 -16.83 -8.36
C ASP A 129 -7.62 -16.64 -7.41
N ALA A 130 -8.39 -17.70 -7.21
CA ALA A 130 -9.61 -17.69 -6.41
C ALA A 130 -9.38 -17.49 -4.91
N ASP A 131 -8.15 -17.70 -4.42
CA ASP A 131 -7.78 -17.59 -3.01
C ASP A 131 -7.30 -16.18 -2.62
N ILE A 132 -7.17 -15.26 -3.59
CA ILE A 132 -6.79 -13.87 -3.34
C ILE A 132 -8.03 -12.98 -3.29
N ASP A 133 -8.32 -12.45 -2.10
CA ASP A 133 -9.33 -11.40 -1.94
C ASP A 133 -8.73 -9.99 -2.10
N THR A 134 -9.58 -9.02 -2.48
CA THR A 134 -9.21 -7.59 -2.47
C THR A 134 -10.01 -6.85 -1.41
N ILE A 135 -9.32 -6.10 -0.55
CA ILE A 135 -9.89 -5.29 0.52
C ILE A 135 -9.76 -3.81 0.15
N PHE A 136 -10.90 -3.13 0.11
CA PHE A 136 -10.97 -1.70 -0.15
C PHE A 136 -11.03 -0.91 1.16
N LEU A 137 -10.14 0.08 1.29
CA LEU A 137 -10.15 1.04 2.37
C LEU A 137 -10.45 2.43 1.79
N MET A 138 -11.55 3.04 2.25
CA MET A 138 -11.87 4.42 1.88
C MET A 138 -10.81 5.35 2.44
N ALA A 139 -10.24 6.22 1.60
CA ALA A 139 -9.32 7.27 2.03
C ALA A 139 -10.03 8.23 3.00
N ASP A 140 -9.27 8.81 3.92
CA ASP A 140 -9.78 9.91 4.75
C ASP A 140 -10.28 11.04 3.84
N VAL A 141 -11.43 11.65 4.19
CA VAL A 141 -12.01 12.78 3.46
C VAL A 141 -10.99 13.91 3.30
N GLN A 142 -10.18 14.16 4.33
CA GLN A 142 -9.12 15.18 4.31
C GLN A 142 -8.02 14.90 3.26
N ASN A 143 -7.89 13.66 2.79
CA ASN A 143 -6.92 13.25 1.78
C ASN A 143 -7.59 12.79 0.47
N SER A 144 -8.90 12.96 0.33
CA SER A 144 -9.66 12.44 -0.84
C SER A 144 -9.24 13.10 -2.16
N PHE A 145 -8.82 14.37 -2.13
CA PHE A 145 -8.30 15.08 -3.30
C PHE A 145 -6.85 14.72 -3.65
N LEU A 146 -6.14 14.05 -2.74
CA LEU A 146 -4.69 13.88 -2.83
C LEU A 146 -4.33 12.73 -3.78
N SER A 147 -3.45 13.02 -4.73
CA SER A 147 -2.88 12.03 -5.65
C SER A 147 -1.40 12.32 -5.87
N SER A 148 -0.61 11.30 -6.19
CA SER A 148 0.79 11.52 -6.56
C SER A 148 0.93 12.46 -7.76
N SER A 149 0.00 12.41 -8.72
CA SER A 149 0.02 13.31 -9.89
C SER A 149 -0.17 14.77 -9.48
N VAL A 150 -1.12 15.05 -8.59
CA VAL A 150 -1.38 16.40 -8.06
C VAL A 150 -0.17 16.92 -7.28
N VAL A 151 0.44 16.08 -6.44
CA VAL A 151 1.66 16.44 -5.70
C VAL A 151 2.80 16.77 -6.68
N LYS A 152 3.01 15.94 -7.71
CA LYS A 152 4.05 16.17 -8.71
C LYS A 152 3.83 17.48 -9.47
N GLU A 153 2.61 17.74 -9.92
CA GLU A 153 2.26 18.97 -10.64
C GLU A 153 2.51 20.21 -9.77
N LEU A 154 2.00 20.19 -8.53
CA LEU A 154 2.17 21.30 -7.59
C LEU A 154 3.66 21.59 -7.33
N ALA A 155 4.44 20.55 -7.00
CA ALA A 155 5.86 20.69 -6.72
C ALA A 155 6.65 21.13 -7.97
N TRP A 156 6.30 20.63 -9.16
CA TRP A 156 6.94 21.01 -10.42
C TRP A 156 6.84 22.52 -10.68
N HIS A 157 5.67 23.09 -10.37
CA HIS A 157 5.37 24.51 -10.51
C HIS A 157 5.79 25.35 -9.28
N GLY A 158 6.48 24.76 -8.30
CA GLY A 158 7.00 25.48 -7.13
C GLY A 158 5.96 25.78 -6.05
N GLY A 159 4.82 25.09 -6.07
CA GLY A 159 3.85 25.12 -4.99
C GLY A 159 4.32 24.35 -3.76
N ASP A 160 3.78 24.70 -2.60
CA ASP A 160 4.08 24.06 -1.33
C ASP A 160 3.41 22.68 -1.24
N ILE A 161 4.20 21.65 -0.92
CA ILE A 161 3.72 20.28 -0.73
C ILE A 161 3.74 19.83 0.73
N ALA A 162 4.08 20.74 1.66
CA ALA A 162 4.02 20.47 3.08
C ALA A 162 2.62 20.02 3.49
N GLY A 163 2.55 18.93 4.25
CA GLY A 163 1.27 18.32 4.66
C GLY A 163 0.57 17.48 3.58
N LEU A 164 1.06 17.44 2.34
CA LEU A 164 0.55 16.55 1.28
C LEU A 164 1.35 15.25 1.18
N VAL A 165 2.60 15.27 1.64
CA VAL A 165 3.51 14.12 1.67
C VAL A 165 4.06 13.90 3.07
N PRO A 166 4.60 12.71 3.37
CA PRO A 166 5.32 12.48 4.62
C PRO A 166 6.53 13.41 4.69
N LYS A 167 6.75 14.00 5.87
CA LYS A 167 7.83 14.97 6.10
C LYS A 167 9.21 14.38 5.80
N GLU A 168 9.35 13.07 5.99
CA GLU A 168 10.56 12.29 5.78
C GLU A 168 11.06 12.29 4.33
N ILE A 169 10.17 12.58 3.36
CA ILE A 169 10.49 12.54 1.93
C ILE A 169 10.20 13.85 1.19
N GLU A 170 9.70 14.87 1.91
CA GLU A 170 9.35 16.17 1.33
C GLU A 170 10.55 16.80 0.62
N GLN A 171 11.70 16.83 1.29
CA GLN A 171 12.93 17.40 0.74
C GLN A 171 13.47 16.59 -0.45
N ASP A 172 13.38 15.25 -0.39
CA ASP A 172 13.79 14.38 -1.50
C ASP A 172 13.00 14.72 -2.78
N ILE A 173 11.69 15.01 -2.67
CA ILE A 173 10.83 15.41 -3.79
C ILE A 173 11.25 16.76 -4.35
N VAL A 174 11.42 17.75 -3.48
CA VAL A 174 11.80 19.13 -3.87
C VAL A 174 13.14 19.15 -4.60
N ASP A 175 14.14 18.45 -4.06
CA ASP A 175 15.49 18.43 -4.63
C ASP A 175 15.53 17.69 -5.97
N ASN A 176 14.79 16.59 -6.09
CA ASN A 176 14.72 15.85 -7.34
C ASN A 176 14.03 16.67 -8.46
N ILE A 177 12.97 17.41 -8.13
CA ILE A 177 12.33 18.32 -9.10
C ILE A 177 13.28 19.42 -9.55
N LYS A 178 14.02 20.05 -8.64
CA LYS A 178 15.04 21.05 -9.00
C LYS A 178 16.08 20.45 -9.95
N ARG A 179 16.56 19.23 -9.65
CA ARG A 179 17.51 18.50 -10.50
C ARG A 179 16.94 18.28 -11.92
N LEU A 180 15.71 17.80 -12.03
CA LEU A 180 15.06 17.52 -13.32
C LEU A 180 14.79 18.80 -14.14
N ARG A 181 14.44 19.91 -13.47
CA ARG A 181 14.25 21.21 -14.13
C ARG A 181 15.55 21.77 -14.69
N THR A 182 16.67 21.61 -13.98
CA THR A 182 18.00 21.98 -14.48
C THR A 182 18.41 21.13 -15.69
N GLN A 183 18.04 19.85 -15.73
CA GLN A 183 18.35 18.95 -16.84
C GLN A 183 17.45 19.17 -18.08
N SER A 184 16.24 19.69 -17.87
CA SER A 184 15.27 20.01 -18.93
C SER A 184 15.45 21.42 -19.51
N GLY A 185 16.33 22.23 -18.91
CA GLY A 185 16.72 23.54 -19.40
C GLY A 185 17.92 23.45 -20.35
N ASN A 186 17.67 23.05 -21.59
CA ASN A 186 18.46 23.38 -22.79
C ASN A 186 17.51 23.55 -23.98
#